data_AF-A0A2J2HCB7-F1
#
_entry.id   AF-A0A2J2HCB7-F1
#
_cell.length_a   1.000
_cell.length_b   1.000
_cell.length_c   1.000
_cell.angle_alpha   90.00
_cell.angle_beta   90.00
_cell.angle_gamma   90.00
#
_symmetry.space_group_name_H-M   'P 1'
#
loop_
_entity.id
_entity.type
_entity.pdbx_description
1 polymer ?
#
loop_
_entity_poly.entity_id
_entity_poly.type
_entity_poly.pdbx_seq_one_letter_code
_entity_poly.pdbx_strand_id
1 'polypeptide(L)'
;MMDLYIVSAAVSLAVAAMMVGAFLMHLGVQSSAPSCSDCVFYIRGPVALVQTDGSAYLVRGPALANSSVLAQYAWAYGPGGRPLSPGEELPCPYLMRVEVVDGVAYAECVGR
;
A
#
# COMPACT_ATOMS: atom_id res chain seq x y z
N MET A 1 -27.31 -38.14 22.40
CA MET A 1 -25.93 -37.67 22.61
C MET A 1 -25.25 -37.30 21.28
N MET A 2 -25.39 -38.08 20.20
CA MET A 2 -24.84 -37.78 18.85
C MET A 2 -25.35 -36.48 18.19
N ASP A 3 -26.59 -36.07 18.43
CA ASP A 3 -27.16 -34.82 17.87
C ASP A 3 -26.41 -33.56 18.31
N LEU A 4 -26.01 -33.50 19.59
CA LEU A 4 -25.32 -32.35 20.15
C LEU A 4 -23.91 -32.17 19.54
N TYR A 5 -23.26 -33.26 19.16
CA TYR A 5 -21.95 -33.24 18.50
C TYR A 5 -22.04 -32.78 17.04
N ILE A 6 -23.12 -33.12 16.35
CA ILE A 6 -23.34 -32.68 14.96
C ILE A 6 -23.64 -31.18 14.94
N VAL A 7 -24.47 -30.71 15.87
CA VAL A 7 -24.79 -29.28 16.00
C VAL A 7 -23.55 -28.46 16.40
N SER A 8 -22.74 -28.95 17.34
CA SER A 8 -21.52 -28.23 17.74
C SER A 8 -20.45 -28.21 16.64
N ALA A 9 -20.33 -29.29 15.86
CA ALA A 9 -19.46 -29.34 14.68
C ALA A 9 -19.91 -28.36 13.59
N ALA A 10 -21.22 -28.28 13.32
CA ALA A 10 -21.76 -27.35 12.33
C ALA A 10 -21.56 -25.89 12.75
N VAL A 11 -21.81 -25.56 14.02
CA VAL A 11 -21.64 -24.21 14.56
C VAL A 11 -20.17 -23.78 14.54
N SER A 12 -19.24 -24.67 14.91
CA SER A 12 -17.80 -24.36 14.89
C SER A 12 -17.28 -24.10 13.47
N LEU A 13 -17.75 -24.86 12.47
CA LEU A 13 -17.44 -24.60 11.06
C LEU A 13 -17.97 -23.24 10.58
N ALA A 14 -19.20 -22.88 10.96
CA ALA A 14 -19.79 -21.60 10.60
C ALA A 14 -19.01 -20.42 11.21
N VAL A 15 -18.64 -20.51 12.49
CA VAL A 15 -17.83 -19.48 13.16
C VAL A 15 -16.44 -19.37 12.51
N ALA A 16 -15.78 -20.49 12.20
CA ALA A 16 -14.50 -20.48 11.52
C ALA A 16 -14.59 -19.80 10.14
N ALA A 17 -15.60 -20.11 9.35
CA ALA A 17 -15.83 -19.49 8.04
C ALA A 17 -16.09 -17.98 8.16
N MET A 18 -16.83 -17.54 9.18
CA MET A 18 -17.06 -16.11 9.43
C MET A 18 -15.77 -15.39 9.83
N MET A 19 -14.94 -16.00 10.68
CA MET A 19 -13.64 -15.43 11.09
C MET A 19 -12.68 -15.34 9.91
N VAL A 20 -12.61 -16.37 9.07
CA VAL A 20 -11.81 -16.36 7.83
C VAL A 20 -12.34 -15.31 6.84
N GLY A 21 -13.66 -15.24 6.66
CA GLY A 21 -14.29 -14.23 5.80
C GLY A 21 -14.01 -12.80 6.28
N ALA A 22 -14.14 -12.53 7.58
CA ALA A 22 -13.83 -11.23 8.17
C ALA A 22 -12.35 -10.85 8.02
N PHE A 23 -11.44 -11.82 8.20
CA PHE A 23 -10.02 -11.62 7.99
C PHE A 23 -9.68 -11.33 6.52
N LEU A 24 -10.28 -12.07 5.58
CA LEU A 24 -10.13 -11.82 4.14
C LEU A 24 -10.69 -10.45 3.72
N MET A 25 -11.79 -10.00 4.34
CA MET A 25 -12.32 -8.64 4.12
C MET A 25 -11.42 -7.56 4.73
N HIS A 26 -10.73 -7.82 5.83
CA HIS A 26 -9.71 -6.92 6.39
C HIS A 26 -8.40 -6.91 5.60
N LEU A 27 -8.10 -7.97 4.86
CA LEU A 27 -7.04 -8.01 3.84
C LEU A 27 -7.44 -7.27 2.54
N GLY A 28 -8.68 -6.78 2.46
CA GLY A 28 -9.10 -5.78 1.49
C GLY A 28 -8.47 -4.44 1.83
N VAL A 29 -7.16 -4.32 1.57
CA VAL A 29 -6.42 -3.06 1.54
C VAL A 29 -7.21 -2.10 0.65
N GLN A 30 -7.91 -1.15 1.29
CA GLN A 30 -8.71 -0.18 0.57
C GLN A 30 -7.78 0.73 -0.25
N SER A 31 -7.86 0.55 -1.57
CA SER A 31 -7.19 1.33 -2.61
C SER A 31 -5.67 1.40 -2.45
N SER A 32 -5.03 0.22 -2.49
CA SER A 32 -3.59 0.07 -2.71
C SER A 32 -3.21 0.73 -4.04
N ALA A 33 -2.10 1.46 -4.06
CA ALA A 33 -1.49 1.78 -5.35
C ALA A 33 -1.25 0.45 -6.10
N PRO A 34 -1.43 0.42 -7.42
CA PRO A 34 -1.31 -0.83 -8.16
C PRO A 34 0.08 -1.43 -7.93
N SER A 35 0.10 -2.71 -7.54
CA SER A 35 1.34 -3.48 -7.41
C SER A 35 1.72 -3.98 -8.81
N CYS A 36 2.62 -3.25 -9.46
CA CYS A 36 3.11 -3.57 -10.80
C CYS A 36 4.61 -3.34 -10.86
N SER A 37 5.32 -4.17 -11.65
CA SER A 37 6.74 -3.97 -11.95
C SER A 37 6.93 -2.83 -12.95
N ASP A 38 6.02 -2.72 -13.92
CA ASP A 38 6.09 -1.79 -15.04
C ASP A 38 4.73 -1.15 -15.29
N CYS A 39 4.54 0.09 -14.84
CA CYS A 39 3.25 0.77 -14.92
C CYS A 39 3.36 2.27 -14.66
N VAL A 40 2.33 2.99 -15.09
CA VAL A 40 2.15 4.41 -14.76
C VAL A 40 0.78 4.60 -14.14
N PHE A 41 0.72 5.30 -13.02
CA PHE A 41 -0.55 5.64 -12.37
C PHE A 41 -0.47 6.98 -11.66
N TYR A 42 -1.63 7.47 -11.24
CA TYR A 42 -1.80 8.74 -10.54
C TYR A 42 -2.48 8.51 -9.21
N ILE A 43 -2.01 9.20 -8.18
CA ILE A 43 -2.59 9.15 -6.85
C ILE A 43 -2.99 10.54 -6.41
N ARG A 44 -4.26 10.65 -6.03
CA ARG A 44 -4.83 11.88 -5.48
C ARG A 44 -4.66 11.95 -3.97
N GLY A 45 -4.58 13.19 -3.49
CA GLY A 45 -4.53 13.54 -2.07
C GLY A 45 -3.10 13.69 -1.56
N PRO A 46 -2.96 14.01 -0.26
CA PRO A 46 -1.67 14.15 0.38
C PRO A 46 -0.99 12.78 0.45
N VAL A 47 -0.02 12.60 -0.42
CA VAL A 47 0.81 11.41 -0.48
C VAL A 47 2.27 11.80 -0.48
N ALA A 48 3.10 10.91 0.05
CA ALA A 48 4.54 11.09 0.03
C ALA A 48 5.20 9.82 -0.47
N LEU A 49 6.32 9.98 -1.15
CA LEU A 49 7.22 8.89 -1.45
C LEU A 49 8.44 9.02 -0.53
N VAL A 50 8.64 8.04 0.33
CA VAL A 50 9.63 8.07 1.41
C VAL A 50 10.72 7.04 1.12
N GLN A 51 11.96 7.47 1.00
CA GLN A 51 13.09 6.57 0.80
C GLN A 51 13.67 6.17 2.16
N THR A 52 13.82 4.87 2.41
CA THR A 52 14.58 4.31 3.54
C THR A 52 15.89 3.70 3.05
N ASP A 53 16.70 3.14 3.94
CA ASP A 53 18.02 2.58 3.60
C ASP A 53 17.97 1.44 2.56
N GLY A 54 16.83 0.78 2.35
CA GLY A 54 16.72 -0.36 1.44
C GLY A 54 15.39 -0.50 0.70
N SER A 55 14.49 0.46 0.83
CA SER A 55 13.20 0.45 0.12
C SER A 55 12.65 1.85 0.02
N ALA A 56 11.75 2.07 -0.93
CA ALA A 56 10.91 3.25 -0.95
C ALA A 56 9.46 2.88 -0.62
N TYR A 57 8.79 3.73 0.14
CA TYR A 57 7.40 3.56 0.50
C TYR A 57 6.58 4.73 -0.03
N LEU A 58 5.56 4.41 -0.79
CA LEU A 58 4.50 5.35 -1.09
C LEU A 58 3.49 5.30 0.06
N VAL A 59 3.24 6.45 0.68
CA VAL A 59 2.41 6.56 1.86
C VAL A 59 1.34 7.63 1.67
N ARG A 60 0.20 7.46 2.34
CA ARG A 60 -0.84 8.49 2.45
C ARG A 60 -0.70 9.19 3.79
N GLY A 61 -0.41 10.49 3.75
CA GLY A 61 -0.15 11.31 4.93
C GLY A 61 1.23 11.99 4.91
N PRO A 62 1.53 12.84 5.93
CA PRO A 62 2.71 13.70 5.93
C PRO A 62 4.00 13.05 6.44
N ALA A 63 3.98 11.79 6.92
CA ALA A 63 5.18 11.09 7.44
C ALA A 63 4.92 9.59 7.69
N LEU A 64 5.92 8.73 7.48
CA LEU A 64 5.80 7.27 7.62
C LEU A 64 5.18 6.81 8.97
N ALA A 65 5.52 7.48 10.07
CA ALA A 65 5.07 7.10 11.42
C ALA A 65 3.54 7.17 11.64
N ASN A 66 2.85 8.03 10.90
CA ASN A 66 1.40 8.26 11.02
C ASN A 66 0.65 8.00 9.71
N SER A 67 1.29 7.36 8.73
CA SER A 67 0.74 7.19 7.39
C SER A 67 0.37 5.75 7.10
N SER A 68 -0.60 5.56 6.20
CA SER A 68 -0.87 4.24 5.64
C SER A 68 0.07 4.00 4.45
N VAL A 69 0.75 2.84 4.46
CA VAL A 69 1.57 2.41 3.33
C VAL A 69 0.64 1.95 2.19
N LEU A 70 0.80 2.56 1.02
CA LEU A 70 0.03 2.24 -0.18
C LEU A 70 0.76 1.25 -1.10
N ALA A 71 2.08 1.35 -1.16
CA ALA A 71 2.97 0.44 -1.90
C ALA A 71 4.42 0.54 -1.40
N GLN A 72 5.20 -0.49 -1.72
CA GLN A 72 6.64 -0.56 -1.50
C GLN A 72 7.35 -0.76 -2.84
N TYR A 73 8.49 -0.11 -3.01
CA TYR A 73 9.36 -0.18 -4.18
C TYR A 73 10.80 -0.45 -3.75
N ALA A 74 11.62 -0.93 -4.67
CA ALA A 74 13.04 -1.17 -4.41
C ALA A 74 13.79 0.15 -4.15
N TRP A 75 13.50 1.17 -4.94
CA TRP A 75 14.06 2.51 -4.81
C TRP A 75 13.13 3.57 -5.38
N ALA A 76 13.42 4.83 -5.09
CA ALA A 76 12.67 5.96 -5.58
C ALA A 76 13.51 7.08 -6.20
N TYR A 77 12.93 7.70 -7.21
CA TYR A 77 13.44 8.86 -7.90
C TYR A 77 12.40 9.97 -7.89
N GLY A 78 12.84 11.19 -7.63
CA GLY A 78 12.02 12.39 -7.68
C GLY A 78 12.05 13.09 -9.04
N PRO A 79 11.55 14.32 -9.10
CA PRO A 79 11.47 15.10 -10.33
C PRO A 79 12.81 15.20 -11.06
N GLY A 80 12.79 15.04 -12.38
CA GLY A 80 13.99 15.04 -13.21
C GLY A 80 14.86 13.79 -13.06
N GLY A 81 14.34 12.70 -12.49
CA GLY A 81 15.06 11.44 -12.36
C GLY A 81 16.20 11.47 -11.33
N ARG A 82 16.12 12.38 -10.35
CA ARG A 82 17.09 12.40 -9.24
C ARG A 82 16.78 11.26 -8.26
N PRO A 83 17.75 10.49 -7.78
CA PRO A 83 17.49 9.51 -6.72
C PRO A 83 17.11 10.25 -5.43
N LEU A 84 16.16 9.70 -4.66
CA LEU A 84 15.95 10.11 -3.28
C LEU A 84 17.05 9.50 -2.39
N SER A 85 17.49 10.27 -1.39
CA SER A 85 18.41 9.77 -0.37
C SER A 85 17.65 9.05 0.75
N PRO A 86 18.25 8.10 1.47
CA PRO A 86 17.63 7.55 2.67
C PRO A 86 17.23 8.63 3.68
N GLY A 87 15.99 8.57 4.17
CA GLY A 87 15.37 9.59 5.03
C GLY A 87 14.75 10.76 4.27
N GLU A 88 14.90 10.83 2.95
CA GLU A 88 14.29 11.87 2.13
C GLU A 88 12.84 11.52 1.77
N GLU A 89 11.98 12.54 1.76
CA GLU A 89 10.57 12.42 1.41
C GLU A 89 10.23 13.34 0.24
N LEU A 90 9.43 12.83 -0.71
CA LEU A 90 8.80 13.62 -1.77
C LEU A 90 7.30 13.76 -1.48
N PRO A 91 6.86 14.79 -0.75
CA PRO A 91 5.45 15.03 -0.50
C PRO A 91 4.77 15.71 -1.70
N CYS A 92 3.63 15.17 -2.12
CA CYS A 92 2.72 15.79 -3.08
C CYS A 92 1.35 16.02 -2.41
N PRO A 93 0.90 17.28 -2.25
CA PRO A 93 -0.34 17.58 -1.52
C PRO A 93 -1.62 17.23 -2.29
N TYR A 94 -1.56 17.22 -3.62
CA TYR A 94 -2.74 17.11 -4.48
C TYR A 94 -2.73 15.87 -5.39
N LEU A 95 -1.70 15.73 -6.22
CA LEU A 95 -1.61 14.67 -7.22
C LEU A 95 -0.15 14.25 -7.43
N MET A 96 0.12 12.96 -7.31
CA MET A 96 1.41 12.35 -7.62
C MET A 96 1.26 11.44 -8.83
N ARG A 97 2.08 11.63 -9.85
CA ARG A 97 2.30 10.64 -10.91
C ARG A 97 3.41 9.71 -10.44
N VAL A 98 3.21 8.41 -10.54
CA VAL A 98 4.24 7.40 -10.26
C VAL A 98 4.37 6.52 -11.50
N GLU A 99 5.59 6.39 -11.97
CA GLU A 99 6.00 5.45 -12.99
C GLU A 99 6.91 4.42 -12.35
N VAL A 100 6.58 3.14 -12.49
CA VAL A 100 7.36 2.03 -11.96
C VAL A 100 8.03 1.34 -13.13
N VAL A 101 9.32 1.10 -13.02
CA VAL A 101 10.13 0.33 -13.98
C VAL A 101 10.96 -0.65 -13.19
N ASP A 102 10.84 -1.95 -13.46
CA ASP A 102 11.53 -3.02 -12.72
C ASP A 102 11.39 -2.88 -11.18
N GLY A 103 10.24 -2.40 -10.70
CA GLY A 103 9.99 -2.19 -9.27
C GLY A 103 10.66 -0.96 -8.64
N VAL A 104 11.22 -0.06 -9.46
CA VAL A 104 11.76 1.25 -9.06
C VAL A 104 10.75 2.34 -9.39
N ALA A 105 10.45 3.22 -8.43
CA ALA A 105 9.46 4.29 -8.60
C ALA A 105 10.10 5.62 -9.05
N TYR A 106 9.54 6.22 -10.08
CA TYR A 106 9.84 7.57 -10.56
C TYR A 106 8.61 8.43 -10.32
N ALA A 107 8.73 9.40 -9.43
CA ALA A 107 7.60 10.15 -8.91
C ALA A 107 7.72 11.65 -9.19
N GLU A 108 6.60 12.25 -9.60
CA GLU A 108 6.48 13.68 -9.86
C GLU A 108 5.15 14.22 -9.30
N CYS A 109 5.20 15.41 -8.70
CA CYS A 109 3.99 16.12 -8.29
C CYS A 109 3.41 16.88 -9.47
N VAL A 110 2.13 16.65 -9.77
CA VAL A 110 1.43 17.28 -10.89
C VAL A 110 0.45 18.34 -10.37
N GLY A 111 0.42 19.51 -11.02
CA GLY A 111 -0.55 20.57 -10.71
C GLY A 111 -0.26 21.35 -9.44
N ARG A 112 0.99 21.80 -9.28
CA ARG A 112 1.40 22.73 -8.21
C ARG A 112 0.56 24.01 -8.20
#